data_AF-W4VLL8-F1
#
_entry.id   AF-W4VLL8-F1
#
_cell.length_a   1.000
_cell.length_b   1.000
_cell.length_c   1.000
_cell.angle_alpha   90.00
_cell.angle_beta   90.00
_cell.angle_gamma   90.00
#
_symmetry.space_group_name_H-M   'P 1'
#
loop_
_entity.id
_entity.type
_entity.pdbx_description
1 polymer ?
#
loop_
_entity_poly.entity_id
_entity_poly.type
_entity_poly.pdbx_seq_one_letter_code
_entity_poly.pdbx_strand_id
1 'polypeptide(L)'
;MGYIMPIENYQYQQYHQRVTQQEHDPFPIERLYPIQSSMYYNQERSKEEPRKNLIPQTKVRNTNKSKDIENEHPKHKIYSEVTGKGINFQAKV
;
A
#
# COMPACT_ATOMS: atom_id res chain seq x y z
N MET A 1 -28.41 -53.26 -35.63
CA MET A 1 -28.44 -51.93 -34.98
C MET A 1 -27.05 -51.34 -35.17
N GLY A 2 -26.93 -50.28 -35.99
CA GLY A 2 -25.63 -49.71 -36.34
C GLY A 2 -25.15 -48.73 -35.28
N TYR A 3 -23.88 -48.80 -34.91
CA TYR A 3 -23.23 -47.78 -34.09
C TYR A 3 -22.81 -46.63 -34.99
N ILE A 4 -23.29 -45.43 -34.70
CA ILE A 4 -22.83 -44.20 -35.35
C ILE A 4 -21.72 -43.62 -34.48
N MET A 5 -20.55 -43.39 -35.09
CA MET A 5 -19.45 -42.73 -34.40
C MET A 5 -19.83 -41.26 -34.15
N PRO A 6 -19.74 -40.75 -32.92
CA PRO A 6 -19.98 -39.34 -32.65
C PRO A 6 -18.93 -38.49 -33.36
N ILE A 7 -19.38 -37.42 -34.01
CA ILE A 7 -18.50 -36.44 -34.66
C ILE A 7 -18.23 -35.32 -33.67
N GLU A 8 -16.97 -35.00 -33.44
CA GLU A 8 -16.58 -33.87 -32.59
C GLU A 8 -16.82 -32.55 -33.32
N ASN A 9 -17.66 -31.69 -32.72
CA ASN A 9 -17.96 -30.37 -33.25
C ASN A 9 -17.00 -29.32 -32.66
N TYR A 10 -15.77 -29.27 -33.17
CA TYR A 10 -14.74 -28.35 -32.69
C TYR A 10 -15.19 -26.88 -32.74
N GLN A 11 -15.95 -26.49 -33.76
CA GLN A 11 -16.47 -25.12 -33.89
C GLN A 11 -17.39 -24.75 -32.73
N TYR A 12 -18.27 -25.66 -32.34
CA TYR A 12 -19.20 -25.43 -31.23
C TYR A 12 -18.45 -25.37 -29.89
N GLN A 13 -17.49 -26.27 -29.69
CA GLN A 13 -16.64 -26.28 -28.49
C GLN A 13 -15.84 -24.98 -28.35
N GLN A 14 -15.23 -24.49 -29.44
CA GLN A 14 -14.47 -23.24 -29.46
C GLN A 14 -15.37 -22.03 -29.18
N TYR A 15 -16.56 -21.98 -29.78
CA TYR A 15 -17.52 -20.90 -29.51
C TYR A 15 -17.96 -20.91 -28.06
N HIS A 16 -18.32 -22.08 -27.53
CA HIS A 16 -18.71 -22.25 -26.15
C HIS A 16 -17.61 -21.76 -25.20
N GLN A 17 -16.37 -22.19 -25.42
CA GLN A 17 -15.21 -21.74 -24.64
C GLN A 17 -15.04 -20.22 -24.67
N ARG A 18 -15.20 -19.57 -25.83
CA ARG A 18 -15.10 -18.10 -25.93
C ARG A 18 -16.21 -17.37 -25.17
N VAL A 19 -17.42 -17.92 -25.18
CA VAL A 19 -18.59 -17.29 -24.54
C VAL A 19 -18.60 -17.51 -23.03
N THR A 20 -18.16 -18.69 -22.56
CA THR A 20 -18.20 -19.04 -21.13
C THR A 20 -16.93 -18.71 -20.36
N GLN A 21 -15.82 -18.43 -21.05
CA GLN A 21 -14.61 -17.98 -20.37
C GLN A 21 -14.84 -16.61 -19.72
N GLN A 22 -14.47 -16.51 -18.45
CA GLN A 22 -14.41 -15.23 -17.75
C GLN A 22 -13.27 -14.38 -18.32
N GLU A 23 -13.48 -13.07 -18.40
CA GLU A 23 -12.44 -12.11 -18.82
C GLU A 23 -11.21 -12.28 -17.93
N HIS A 24 -10.07 -12.58 -18.54
CA HIS A 24 -8.80 -12.69 -17.83
C HIS A 24 -8.21 -11.29 -17.64
N ASP A 25 -7.98 -10.90 -16.40
CA ASP A 25 -7.22 -9.69 -16.08
C ASP A 25 -5.74 -9.90 -16.44
N PRO A 26 -5.16 -9.15 -17.39
CA PRO A 26 -3.75 -9.29 -17.76
C PRO A 26 -2.78 -8.88 -16.64
N PHE A 27 -3.25 -8.13 -15.64
CA PHE A 27 -2.44 -7.66 -14.52
C PHE A 27 -3.13 -7.94 -13.19
N PRO A 28 -3.26 -9.22 -12.79
CA PRO A 28 -3.91 -9.55 -11.53
C PRO A 28 -3.11 -8.95 -10.37
N ILE A 29 -3.76 -8.14 -9.54
CA ILE A 29 -3.15 -7.63 -8.31
C ILE A 29 -3.06 -8.80 -7.32
N GLU A 30 -1.85 -9.33 -7.14
CA GLU A 30 -1.60 -10.41 -6.19
C GLU A 30 -1.91 -9.97 -4.76
N ARG A 31 -2.50 -10.88 -3.97
CA ARG A 31 -2.72 -10.63 -2.54
C ARG A 31 -1.39 -10.69 -1.81
N LEU A 32 -1.14 -9.72 -0.94
CA LEU A 32 0.03 -9.73 -0.07
C LEU A 32 -0.02 -10.95 0.86
N TYR A 33 1.08 -11.69 0.94
CA TYR A 33 1.22 -12.77 1.90
C TYR A 33 1.47 -12.20 3.30
N PRO A 34 0.76 -12.66 4.33
CA PRO A 34 1.02 -12.22 5.69
C PRO A 34 2.43 -12.68 6.10
N ILE A 35 3.30 -11.72 6.40
CA ILE A 35 4.60 -12.02 6.98
C ILE A 35 4.37 -12.36 8.45
N GLN A 36 4.93 -13.48 8.91
CA GLN A 36 4.94 -13.78 10.34
C GLN A 36 5.74 -12.69 11.04
N SER A 37 5.06 -11.86 11.84
CA SER A 37 5.69 -10.89 12.75
C SER A 37 6.40 -11.66 13.86
N SER A 38 7.48 -12.33 13.51
CA SER A 38 8.33 -13.02 14.46
C SER A 38 8.94 -12.00 15.41
N MET A 39 9.21 -12.44 16.64
CA MET A 39 9.75 -11.66 17.76
C MET A 39 10.90 -10.71 17.38
N TYR A 40 11.61 -10.98 16.28
CA TYR A 40 12.69 -10.16 15.73
C TYR A 40 12.27 -8.70 15.48
N TYR A 41 11.07 -8.40 15.00
CA TYR A 41 10.65 -6.99 14.80
C TYR A 41 10.60 -6.20 16.13
N ASN A 42 10.05 -6.82 17.18
CA ASN A 42 9.99 -6.22 18.51
C ASN A 42 11.38 -6.13 19.16
N GLN A 43 12.26 -7.07 18.85
CA GLN A 43 13.64 -7.08 19.32
C GLN A 43 14.53 -6.05 18.61
N GLU A 44 14.30 -5.79 17.33
CA GLU A 44 14.94 -4.70 16.57
C GLU A 44 14.47 -3.32 17.09
N ARG A 45 13.15 -3.14 17.25
CA ARG A 45 12.58 -1.89 17.78
C ARG A 45 13.09 -1.54 19.18
N SER A 46 13.26 -2.53 20.05
CA SER A 46 13.80 -2.29 21.41
C SER A 46 15.29 -1.94 21.42
N LYS A 47 16.07 -2.38 20.42
CA LYS A 47 17.48 -1.97 20.24
C LYS A 47 17.63 -0.54 19.72
N GLU A 48 16.63 0.00 19.03
CA GLU A 48 16.62 1.38 18.52
C GLU A 48 16.24 2.42 19.60
N GLU A 49 15.67 2.01 20.72
CA GLU A 49 15.18 2.91 21.78
C GLU A 49 16.17 3.34 22.91
N PRO A 50 17.50 3.09 22.93
CA PRO A 50 18.31 3.47 24.09
C PRO A 50 18.77 4.95 24.12
N ARG A 51 18.21 5.85 23.30
CA ARG A 51 18.74 7.23 23.17
C ARG A 51 17.78 8.38 23.48
N LYS A 52 16.56 8.12 23.97
CA LYS A 52 15.62 9.22 24.31
C LYS A 52 15.72 9.75 25.74
N ASN A 53 16.43 9.05 26.64
CA ASN A 53 16.43 9.38 28.08
C ASN A 53 17.65 10.16 28.59
N LEU A 54 18.51 10.68 27.71
CA LEU A 54 19.75 11.37 28.09
C LEU A 54 19.67 12.90 28.11
N ILE A 55 18.51 13.51 27.87
CA ILE A 55 18.36 14.96 27.96
C ILE A 55 17.98 15.30 29.41
N PRO A 56 18.88 15.88 30.22
CA PRO A 56 18.51 16.33 31.55
C PRO A 56 17.44 17.42 31.39
N GLN A 57 16.27 17.19 31.97
CA GLN A 57 15.22 18.21 32.03
C GLN A 57 15.70 19.35 32.93
N THR A 58 16.32 20.36 32.31
CA THR A 58 16.59 21.62 32.98
C THR A 58 15.26 22.33 33.18
N LYS A 59 14.96 22.52 34.46
CA LYS A 59 13.81 23.21 35.00
C LYS A 59 13.68 24.64 34.43
N VAL A 60 12.47 24.92 33.94
CA VAL A 60 11.77 26.22 33.82
C VAL A 60 12.28 27.24 32.79
N ARG A 61 11.44 27.52 31.78
CA ARG A 61 10.97 28.90 31.54
C ARG A 61 9.61 28.91 30.85
N ASN A 62 8.58 29.34 31.58
CA ASN A 62 7.34 29.85 31.00
C ASN A 62 7.69 31.01 30.07
N THR A 63 7.51 30.81 28.76
CA THR A 63 7.26 31.89 27.81
C THR A 63 6.36 31.37 26.71
N ASN A 64 5.14 31.90 26.68
CA ASN A 64 4.19 31.83 25.59
C ASN A 64 4.89 31.80 24.22
N LYS A 65 4.80 30.68 23.49
CA LYS A 65 5.06 30.63 22.06
C LYS A 65 4.08 29.65 21.42
N SER A 66 2.93 30.18 21.03
CA SER A 66 2.16 29.67 19.91
C SER A 66 3.10 29.41 18.72
N LYS A 67 3.29 28.15 18.30
CA LYS A 67 4.02 27.81 17.07
C LYS A 67 3.88 26.33 16.66
N ASP A 68 2.64 25.83 16.57
CA ASP A 68 2.36 24.52 15.97
C ASP A 68 1.76 24.63 14.55
N ILE A 69 2.37 25.43 13.66
CA ILE A 69 1.92 25.48 12.25
C ILE A 69 3.04 25.33 11.21
N GLU A 70 4.32 25.60 11.48
CA GLU A 70 5.27 25.78 10.36
C GLU A 70 6.53 24.90 10.41
N ASN A 71 6.40 23.57 10.54
CA ASN A 71 7.53 22.66 10.27
C ASN A 71 7.16 21.38 9.48
N GLU A 72 6.02 21.35 8.81
CA GLU A 72 5.64 20.23 7.94
C GLU A 72 6.13 20.37 6.48
N HIS A 73 6.78 21.48 6.13
CA HIS A 73 7.14 21.77 4.74
C HIS A 73 8.08 20.76 4.05
N PRO A 74 9.17 20.23 4.66
CA PRO A 74 10.07 19.36 3.92
C PRO A 74 9.48 17.96 3.71
N LYS A 75 8.70 17.46 4.67
CA LYS A 75 8.07 16.13 4.56
C LYS A 75 6.96 16.15 3.52
N HIS A 76 6.10 17.16 3.55
CA HIS A 76 5.02 17.28 2.57
C HIS A 76 5.52 17.38 1.13
N LYS A 77 6.65 18.07 0.90
CA LYS A 77 7.29 18.16 -0.42
C LYS A 77 7.78 16.80 -0.92
N ILE A 78 8.43 16.01 -0.06
CA ILE A 78 8.90 14.67 -0.43
C ILE A 78 7.70 13.76 -0.75
N TYR A 79 6.65 13.81 0.06
CA TYR A 79 5.46 12.99 -0.20
C TYR A 79 4.71 13.41 -1.46
N SER A 80 4.63 14.70 -1.79
CA SER A 80 3.99 15.16 -3.02
C SER A 80 4.79 14.81 -4.28
N GLU A 81 6.13 14.84 -4.21
CA GLU A 81 7.01 14.40 -5.31
C GLU A 81 6.87 12.89 -5.57
N VAL A 82 6.79 12.08 -4.52
CA VAL A 82 6.68 10.61 -4.67
C VAL A 82 5.28 10.18 -5.10
N THR A 83 4.23 10.81 -4.56
CA THR A 83 2.84 10.37 -4.78
C THR A 83 2.11 11.13 -5.89
N GLY A 84 2.65 12.27 -6.33
CA GLY A 84 2.00 13.17 -7.29
C GLY A 84 0.78 13.92 -6.74
N LYS A 85 0.40 13.70 -5.46
CA LYS A 85 -0.77 14.31 -4.83
C LYS A 85 -0.40 15.61 -4.12
N GLY A 86 -1.24 16.64 -4.26
CA GLY A 86 -1.08 17.91 -3.53
C GLY A 86 -0.14 18.94 -4.18
N ILE A 87 0.29 18.72 -5.43
CA ILE A 87 1.16 19.66 -6.16
C ILE A 87 0.45 21.00 -6.43
N ASN A 88 -0.84 20.97 -6.79
CA ASN A 88 -1.65 22.16 -7.08
C ASN A 88 -2.87 22.25 -6.15
N PHE A 89 -2.66 22.27 -4.84
CA PHE A 89 -3.76 22.45 -3.90
C PHE A 89 -4.06 23.95 -3.69
N GLN A 90 -5.15 24.42 -4.30
CA GLN A 90 -5.73 25.73 -3.99
C GLN A 90 -6.92 25.52 -3.05
N ALA A 91 -6.70 25.61 -1.75
CA ALA A 91 -7.82 25.70 -0.81
C ALA A 91 -8.43 27.10 -0.92
N LYS A 92 -9.67 27.17 -1.43
CA LYS A 92 -10.50 28.37 -1.27
C LYS A 92 -11.29 28.20 0.03
N VAL A 93 -11.02 29.07 1.00
CA VAL A 93 -11.79 29.22 2.24
C VAL A 93 -13.03 30.07 1.96
#